data_AF-A0A6B1E5I3-F1
#
_entry.id   AF-A0A6B1E5I3-F1
#
_cell.length_a   1.000
_cell.length_b   1.000
_cell.length_c   1.000
_cell.angle_alpha   90.00
_cell.angle_beta   90.00
_cell.angle_gamma   90.00
#
_symmetry.space_group_name_H-M   'P 1'
#
loop_
_entity.id
_entity.type
_entity.pdbx_description
1 polymer ?
#
loop_
_entity_poly.entity_id
_entity_poly.type
_entity_poly.pdbx_seq_one_letter_code
_entity_poly.pdbx_strand_id
1 'polypeptide(L)'
;MSRTLVERVSRVVDRRAGRRGFLRKSAMAATAVAVAPVAYALRPTTAEAAIVHCPPGKCRPGALCCDNWSEFCCKITGENLCPPGTIVAGWWRADGSGFCDLNGPQPRYYLDCNFSCDEGCRCSSVGLCANSCTPARCQCHGGCDTRKSECTRFRYGQCNQDLCVGPLKCRIVTCVPPWKWDPACATSPVLYSQSTRFHDRPCLHDGFTDIPPKALYAGAVEWMASEGIAVGFTDDLFGPDELVSRGQFSTFLWRYSGEPLALDSDGFDDVDPSAYYAHAVAWMVENAITAGRAPGRFDPSSNVSRAQAVVFLHRLAGSPPGDAEIEFSDVGEDAWFRGALAWGIEKDIVWWTDLDRFGADLPASRADVALLLHRYHLRTVDPPAQEQEAPPQDSETPDSPAVAR
;
A
#
# COMPACT_ATOMS: atom_id res chain seq x y z
N MET A 1 0.04 -60.24 -12.17
CA MET A 1 0.74 -59.01 -12.62
C MET A 1 0.27 -57.70 -11.94
N SER A 2 -0.56 -57.70 -10.88
CA SER A 2 -1.08 -56.45 -10.29
C SER A 2 -0.46 -56.00 -8.96
N ARG A 3 0.19 -56.88 -8.20
CA ARG A 3 0.80 -56.52 -6.89
C ARG A 3 2.07 -55.68 -7.02
N THR A 4 2.86 -55.88 -8.08
CA THR A 4 4.12 -55.18 -8.31
C THR A 4 3.94 -53.74 -8.79
N LEU A 5 2.82 -53.41 -9.45
CA LEU A 5 2.52 -52.04 -9.88
C LEU A 5 2.06 -51.18 -8.69
N VAL A 6 1.19 -51.74 -7.84
CA VAL A 6 0.68 -51.06 -6.63
C VAL A 6 1.80 -50.79 -5.62
N GLU A 7 2.72 -51.74 -5.42
CA GLU A 7 3.88 -51.53 -4.53
C GLU A 7 4.92 -50.55 -5.10
N ARG A 8 5.07 -50.47 -6.42
CA ARG A 8 5.96 -49.47 -7.05
C ARG A 8 5.34 -48.07 -7.00
N VAL A 9 4.02 -47.95 -7.18
CA VAL A 9 3.31 -46.67 -7.03
C VAL A 9 3.29 -46.23 -5.57
N SER A 10 3.06 -47.13 -4.61
CA SER A 10 3.11 -46.78 -3.18
C SER A 10 4.51 -46.31 -2.76
N ARG A 11 5.58 -46.97 -3.20
CA ARG A 11 6.97 -46.54 -2.90
C ARG A 11 7.35 -45.20 -3.51
N VAL A 12 6.77 -44.83 -4.65
CA VAL A 12 7.01 -43.52 -5.30
C VAL A 12 6.21 -42.41 -4.61
N VAL A 13 5.04 -42.72 -4.07
CA VAL A 13 4.20 -41.79 -3.28
C VAL A 13 4.71 -41.62 -1.85
N ASP A 14 5.11 -42.71 -1.19
CA ASP A 14 5.65 -42.72 0.18
C ASP A 14 7.01 -42.02 0.27
N ARG A 15 7.80 -42.00 -0.81
CA ARG A 15 9.07 -41.24 -0.86
C ARG A 15 8.88 -39.73 -1.02
N ARG A 16 7.68 -39.24 -1.33
CA ARG A 16 7.43 -37.80 -1.62
C ARG A 16 6.42 -37.13 -0.69
N ALA A 17 5.71 -37.86 0.17
CA ALA A 17 4.80 -37.24 1.14
C ALA A 17 4.75 -38.05 2.43
N GLY A 18 5.16 -37.45 3.56
CA GLY A 18 4.95 -38.07 4.87
C GLY A 18 3.46 -38.35 5.14
N ARG A 19 3.17 -39.25 6.10
CA ARG A 19 1.80 -39.69 6.47
C ARG A 19 0.80 -38.54 6.62
N ARG A 20 1.24 -37.39 7.14
CA ARG A 20 0.47 -36.14 7.26
C ARG A 20 0.14 -35.49 5.91
N GLY A 21 1.07 -35.51 4.96
CA GLY A 21 0.87 -35.02 3.59
C GLY A 21 -0.09 -35.90 2.78
N PHE A 22 -0.05 -37.22 2.98
CA PHE A 22 -1.02 -38.13 2.39
C PHE A 22 -2.45 -37.85 2.92
N LEU A 23 -2.62 -37.78 4.25
CA LEU A 23 -3.93 -37.48 4.85
C LEU A 23 -4.50 -36.12 4.40
N ARG A 24 -3.66 -35.08 4.33
CA ARG A 24 -4.07 -33.76 3.85
C ARG A 24 -4.54 -33.79 2.38
N LYS A 25 -3.82 -34.50 1.50
CA LYS A 25 -4.19 -34.61 0.08
C LYS A 25 -5.48 -35.40 -0.12
N SER A 26 -5.64 -36.50 0.62
CA SER A 26 -6.87 -37.32 0.57
C SER A 26 -8.08 -36.54 1.10
N ALA A 27 -7.91 -35.78 2.18
CA ALA A 27 -8.97 -34.92 2.71
C ALA A 27 -9.37 -33.83 1.71
N MET A 28 -8.40 -33.16 1.07
CA MET A 28 -8.68 -32.16 0.02
C MET A 28 -9.42 -32.79 -1.17
N ALA A 29 -9.01 -33.97 -1.65
CA ALA A 29 -9.70 -34.64 -2.74
C ALA A 29 -11.16 -35.01 -2.38
N ALA A 30 -11.38 -35.54 -1.17
CA ALA A 30 -12.72 -35.87 -0.69
C ALA A 30 -13.60 -34.63 -0.57
N THR A 31 -13.07 -33.53 -0.03
CA THR A 31 -13.78 -32.25 0.04
C THR A 31 -14.11 -31.72 -1.35
N ALA A 32 -13.17 -31.75 -2.30
CA ALA A 32 -13.42 -31.31 -3.68
C ALA A 32 -14.56 -32.08 -4.36
N VAL A 33 -14.64 -33.40 -4.15
CA VAL A 33 -15.76 -34.23 -4.63
C VAL A 33 -17.07 -33.84 -3.94
N ALA A 34 -17.04 -33.49 -2.66
CA ALA A 34 -18.24 -33.11 -1.90
C ALA A 34 -18.78 -31.73 -2.29
N VAL A 35 -17.91 -30.71 -2.42
CA VAL A 35 -18.34 -29.32 -2.67
C VAL A 35 -18.38 -28.92 -4.14
N ALA A 36 -17.62 -29.59 -5.01
CA ALA A 36 -17.53 -29.25 -6.44
C ALA A 36 -17.42 -30.48 -7.34
N PRO A 37 -18.34 -31.48 -7.23
CA PRO A 37 -18.21 -32.79 -7.89
C PRO A 37 -18.06 -32.67 -9.41
N VAL A 38 -18.89 -31.85 -10.05
CA VAL A 38 -18.89 -31.66 -11.50
C VAL A 38 -17.64 -30.93 -11.97
N ALA A 39 -17.23 -29.87 -11.26
CA ALA A 39 -16.04 -29.11 -11.64
C ALA A 39 -14.75 -29.93 -11.45
N TYR A 40 -14.65 -30.69 -10.36
CA TYR A 40 -13.50 -31.55 -10.09
C TYR A 40 -13.42 -32.77 -11.02
N ALA A 41 -14.57 -33.28 -11.49
CA ALA A 41 -14.61 -34.37 -12.46
C ALA A 41 -14.33 -33.92 -13.91
N LEU A 42 -14.78 -32.73 -14.30
CA LEU A 42 -14.76 -32.28 -15.69
C LEU A 42 -13.63 -31.30 -16.05
N ARG A 43 -12.94 -30.72 -15.06
CA ARG A 43 -11.84 -29.79 -15.30
C ARG A 43 -10.53 -30.35 -14.76
N PRO A 44 -9.41 -30.27 -15.51
CA PRO A 44 -8.11 -30.61 -15.00
C PRO A 44 -7.63 -29.53 -14.01
N THR A 45 -8.04 -29.64 -12.74
CA THR A 45 -7.64 -28.73 -11.65
C THR A 45 -7.11 -29.52 -10.45
N THR A 46 -6.39 -28.87 -9.55
CA THR A 46 -6.06 -29.48 -8.25
C THR A 46 -7.32 -29.55 -7.37
N ALA A 47 -7.35 -30.46 -6.40
CA ALA A 47 -8.45 -30.55 -5.43
C ALA A 47 -8.63 -29.23 -4.66
N GLU A 48 -7.52 -28.56 -4.32
CA GLU A 48 -7.53 -27.23 -3.70
C GLU A 48 -8.17 -26.19 -4.62
N ALA A 49 -7.82 -26.17 -5.91
CA ALA A 49 -8.43 -25.26 -6.89
C ALA A 49 -9.91 -25.55 -7.18
N ALA A 50 -10.38 -26.77 -6.96
CA ALA A 50 -11.80 -27.12 -7.07
C ALA A 50 -12.60 -26.72 -5.82
N ILE A 51 -11.96 -26.68 -4.65
CA ILE A 51 -12.56 -26.21 -3.39
C ILE A 51 -12.59 -24.68 -3.33
N VAL A 52 -11.54 -24.03 -3.82
CA VAL A 52 -11.41 -22.58 -3.82
C VAL A 52 -12.40 -21.99 -4.85
N HIS A 53 -13.37 -21.23 -4.34
CA HIS A 53 -14.27 -20.45 -5.18
C HIS A 53 -13.61 -19.11 -5.53
N CYS A 54 -13.16 -18.95 -6.78
CA CYS A 54 -12.72 -17.65 -7.31
C CYS A 54 -13.89 -16.97 -8.05
N PRO A 55 -14.31 -15.75 -7.65
CA PRO A 55 -15.26 -14.94 -8.41
C PRO A 55 -14.70 -14.58 -9.80
N PRO A 56 -15.57 -14.29 -10.77
CA PRO A 56 -15.79 -15.13 -11.94
C PRO A 56 -14.52 -15.40 -12.79
N GLY A 57 -13.93 -16.58 -12.62
CA GLY A 57 -13.30 -17.38 -13.70
C GLY A 57 -12.07 -16.83 -14.44
N LYS A 58 -11.50 -15.68 -14.07
CA LYS A 58 -10.38 -15.04 -14.79
C LYS A 58 -9.00 -15.32 -14.22
N CYS A 59 -8.91 -15.83 -12.99
CA CYS A 59 -7.63 -16.00 -12.30
C CYS A 59 -7.08 -17.42 -12.40
N ARG A 60 -5.75 -17.54 -12.51
CA ARG A 60 -5.05 -18.82 -12.51
C ARG A 60 -5.15 -19.47 -11.12
N PRO A 61 -5.25 -20.80 -11.02
CA PRO A 61 -5.13 -21.50 -9.75
C PRO A 61 -3.83 -21.12 -9.01
N GLY A 62 -3.94 -20.76 -7.73
CA GLY A 62 -2.81 -20.28 -6.92
C GLY A 62 -2.56 -18.77 -6.98
N ALA A 63 -3.34 -18.02 -7.77
CA ALA A 63 -3.37 -16.56 -7.69
C ALA A 63 -3.84 -16.09 -6.32
N LEU A 64 -3.44 -14.88 -5.91
CA LEU A 64 -3.76 -14.33 -4.60
C LEU A 64 -5.27 -14.14 -4.41
N CYS A 65 -6.03 -13.79 -5.46
CA CYS A 65 -7.49 -13.71 -5.34
C CYS A 65 -8.14 -15.05 -4.98
N CYS A 66 -7.44 -16.13 -5.28
CA CYS A 66 -7.85 -17.51 -5.03
C CYS A 66 -7.24 -18.09 -3.74
N ASP A 67 -6.48 -17.35 -2.94
CA ASP A 67 -5.76 -17.90 -1.78
C ASP A 67 -6.63 -18.09 -0.51
N ASN A 68 -7.96 -17.94 -0.63
CA ASN A 68 -8.96 -18.01 0.44
C ASN A 68 -8.80 -16.98 1.57
N TRP A 69 -7.85 -16.06 1.45
CA TRP A 69 -7.70 -14.95 2.37
C TRP A 69 -8.43 -13.71 1.86
N SER A 70 -8.72 -12.80 2.78
CA SER A 70 -9.31 -11.49 2.48
C SER A 70 -8.24 -10.41 2.47
N GLU A 71 -8.50 -9.31 1.74
CA GLU A 71 -7.59 -8.16 1.71
C GLU A 71 -7.45 -7.45 3.07
N PHE A 72 -6.34 -6.72 3.23
CA PHE A 72 -6.11 -5.84 4.38
C PHE A 72 -6.64 -4.42 4.12
N CYS A 73 -7.06 -3.71 5.18
CA CYS A 73 -7.44 -2.29 5.09
C CYS A 73 -6.18 -1.40 5.20
N CYS A 74 -6.17 -0.23 4.54
CA CYS A 74 -4.99 0.65 4.33
C CYS A 74 -4.36 1.33 5.56
N LYS A 75 -4.63 0.89 6.79
CA LYS A 75 -4.14 1.57 8.00
C LYS A 75 -3.20 0.64 8.76
N ILE A 76 -1.91 1.00 8.81
CA ILE A 76 -0.91 0.34 9.67
C ILE A 76 -0.34 1.31 10.73
N THR A 77 -0.53 2.63 10.63
CA THR A 77 -0.20 3.58 11.71
C THR A 77 -1.20 4.75 11.77
N GLY A 78 -1.47 5.24 13.00
CA GLY A 78 -2.48 6.27 13.29
C GLY A 78 -3.52 5.76 14.27
N GLU A 79 -4.53 5.03 13.79
CA GLU A 79 -5.51 4.30 14.60
C GLU A 79 -5.96 3.04 13.83
N ASN A 80 -5.86 1.86 14.45
CA ASN A 80 -6.23 0.58 13.82
C ASN A 80 -7.74 0.31 13.99
N LEU A 81 -8.56 1.12 13.35
CA LEU A 81 -10.01 1.01 13.37
C LEU A 81 -10.53 0.43 12.06
N CYS A 82 -11.66 -0.28 12.16
CA CYS A 82 -12.38 -0.71 10.96
C CYS A 82 -12.91 0.51 10.19
N PRO A 83 -12.93 0.47 8.85
CA PRO A 83 -13.37 1.61 8.04
C PRO A 83 -14.85 1.93 8.28
N PRO A 84 -15.30 3.17 7.99
CA PRO A 84 -16.71 3.55 8.12
C PRO A 84 -17.66 2.58 7.40
N GLY A 85 -18.82 2.34 8.01
CA GLY A 85 -19.81 1.37 7.50
C GLY A 85 -19.44 -0.10 7.75
N THR A 86 -18.39 -0.36 8.53
CA THR A 86 -18.03 -1.70 9.00
C THR A 86 -17.96 -1.77 10.52
N ILE A 87 -18.06 -2.99 11.05
CA ILE A 87 -18.00 -3.31 12.47
C ILE A 87 -16.93 -4.38 12.66
N VAL A 88 -16.18 -4.27 13.76
CA VAL A 88 -15.28 -5.33 14.21
C VAL A 88 -16.12 -6.53 14.66
N ALA A 89 -16.18 -7.58 13.86
CA ALA A 89 -17.00 -8.75 14.18
C ALA A 89 -16.19 -9.92 14.77
N GLY A 90 -14.86 -9.88 14.61
CA GLY A 90 -14.01 -10.96 15.03
C GLY A 90 -12.54 -10.59 15.11
N TRP A 91 -11.77 -11.39 15.87
CA TRP A 91 -10.34 -11.23 15.97
C TRP A 91 -9.62 -12.52 16.41
N TRP A 92 -8.33 -12.59 16.09
CA TRP A 92 -7.43 -13.64 16.61
C TRP A 92 -6.03 -13.10 16.89
N ARG A 93 -5.27 -13.86 17.67
CA ARG A 93 -3.91 -13.51 18.09
C ARG A 93 -2.87 -14.32 17.32
N ALA A 94 -1.75 -13.68 16.96
CA ALA A 94 -0.55 -14.33 16.47
C ALA A 94 0.68 -13.78 17.21
N ASP A 95 1.46 -14.65 17.84
CA ASP A 95 2.69 -14.27 18.55
C ASP A 95 3.95 -14.54 17.71
N GLY A 96 5.06 -13.92 18.12
CA GLY A 96 6.39 -14.17 17.54
C GLY A 96 6.54 -13.64 16.12
N SER A 97 5.86 -12.53 15.83
CA SER A 97 5.88 -11.90 14.51
C SER A 97 7.08 -10.95 14.31
N GLY A 98 7.65 -10.41 15.39
CA GLY A 98 8.68 -9.35 15.32
C GLY A 98 8.12 -7.94 15.05
N PHE A 99 6.95 -7.82 14.43
CA PHE A 99 6.41 -6.53 13.98
C PHE A 99 5.94 -5.61 15.11
N CYS A 100 5.50 -6.16 16.23
CA CYS A 100 4.99 -5.37 17.37
C CYS A 100 6.02 -5.18 18.49
N ASP A 101 7.27 -5.55 18.25
CA ASP A 101 8.27 -5.71 19.31
C ASP A 101 8.98 -4.40 19.71
N LEU A 102 8.39 -3.24 19.38
CA LEU A 102 8.95 -1.90 19.66
C LEU A 102 9.23 -1.68 21.16
N ASN A 103 8.46 -2.31 22.05
CA ASN A 103 8.62 -2.25 23.50
C ASN A 103 8.77 -3.65 24.13
N GLY A 104 9.44 -4.56 23.42
CA GLY A 104 9.59 -5.96 23.79
C GLY A 104 8.56 -6.88 23.13
N PRO A 105 8.66 -8.21 23.31
CA PRO A 105 7.88 -9.18 22.53
C PRO A 105 6.37 -8.98 22.70
N GLN A 106 5.69 -8.60 21.61
CA GLN A 106 4.23 -8.40 21.63
C GLN A 106 3.53 -9.18 20.52
N PRO A 107 2.30 -9.66 20.80
CA PRO A 107 1.47 -10.28 19.80
C PRO A 107 0.96 -9.27 18.77
N ARG A 108 0.71 -9.78 17.56
CA ARG A 108 -0.17 -9.14 16.59
C ARG A 108 -1.60 -9.63 16.78
N TYR A 109 -2.53 -8.73 16.52
CA TYR A 109 -3.95 -9.02 16.49
C TYR A 109 -4.47 -8.75 15.08
N TYR A 110 -5.20 -9.71 14.56
CA TYR A 110 -5.91 -9.58 13.28
C TYR A 110 -7.38 -9.39 13.59
N LEU A 111 -8.01 -8.41 12.97
CA LEU A 111 -9.44 -8.16 13.14
C LEU A 111 -10.16 -8.21 11.81
N ASP A 112 -11.38 -8.76 11.86
CA ASP A 112 -12.30 -8.86 10.74
C ASP A 112 -13.27 -7.66 10.76
N CYS A 113 -13.16 -6.79 9.75
CA CYS A 113 -14.06 -5.66 9.53
C CYS A 113 -15.20 -6.07 8.61
N ASN A 114 -16.34 -6.42 9.18
CA ASN A 114 -17.51 -6.86 8.45
C ASN A 114 -18.44 -5.69 8.17
N PHE A 115 -19.15 -5.70 7.05
CA PHE A 115 -20.18 -4.70 6.80
C PHE A 115 -21.23 -4.67 7.91
N SER A 116 -21.70 -3.46 8.25
CA SER A 116 -22.96 -3.29 8.94
C SER A 116 -24.11 -3.73 8.02
N CYS A 117 -25.14 -4.35 8.58
CA CYS A 117 -26.34 -4.72 7.82
C CYS A 117 -27.29 -3.52 7.73
N ASP A 118 -27.95 -3.37 6.58
CA ASP A 118 -28.97 -2.33 6.37
C ASP A 118 -30.14 -2.47 7.36
N GLU A 119 -30.80 -1.35 7.66
CA GLU A 119 -31.95 -1.33 8.56
C GLU A 119 -33.10 -2.22 8.07
N GLY A 120 -33.73 -2.95 8.98
CA GLY A 120 -34.83 -3.87 8.68
C GLY A 120 -34.40 -5.25 8.17
N CYS A 121 -33.10 -5.49 7.97
CA CYS A 121 -32.61 -6.81 7.58
C CYS A 121 -32.59 -7.80 8.75
N ARG A 122 -33.03 -9.04 8.45
CA ARG A 122 -33.03 -10.15 9.42
C ARG A 122 -31.70 -10.89 9.41
N CYS A 123 -31.28 -11.36 10.58
CA CYS A 123 -30.12 -12.21 10.73
C CYS A 123 -30.46 -13.68 10.60
N SER A 124 -29.52 -14.44 10.05
CA SER A 124 -29.49 -15.89 10.24
C SER A 124 -29.19 -16.25 11.71
N SER A 125 -29.39 -17.53 12.06
CA SER A 125 -29.06 -18.07 13.39
C SER A 125 -27.59 -17.93 13.79
N VAL A 126 -26.71 -17.64 12.82
CA VAL A 126 -25.27 -17.40 13.02
C VAL A 126 -24.90 -15.92 13.03
N GLY A 127 -25.88 -15.00 13.08
CA GLY A 127 -25.65 -13.56 13.18
C GLY A 127 -25.20 -12.89 11.88
N LEU A 128 -25.49 -13.49 10.72
CA LEU A 128 -25.12 -12.95 9.40
C LEU A 128 -26.34 -12.51 8.61
N CYS A 129 -26.28 -11.36 7.93
CA CYS A 129 -27.34 -10.89 7.02
C CYS A 129 -27.13 -11.32 5.56
N ALA A 130 -28.20 -11.24 4.76
CA ALA A 130 -28.22 -11.60 3.35
C ALA A 130 -27.35 -10.63 2.49
N ASN A 131 -26.94 -11.06 1.29
CA ASN A 131 -26.16 -10.20 0.37
C ASN A 131 -26.92 -8.93 -0.02
N SER A 132 -28.26 -9.02 -0.17
CA SER A 132 -29.12 -7.89 -0.51
C SER A 132 -29.24 -6.84 0.60
N CYS A 133 -28.63 -7.07 1.76
CA CYS A 133 -28.66 -6.21 2.94
C CYS A 133 -27.33 -5.47 3.16
N THR A 134 -26.45 -5.50 2.16
CA THR A 134 -25.12 -4.92 2.21
C THR A 134 -24.73 -4.46 0.81
N PRO A 135 -23.89 -3.43 0.66
CA PRO A 135 -23.36 -3.01 -0.64
C PRO A 135 -22.31 -3.99 -1.22
N ALA A 136 -22.00 -5.09 -0.52
CA ALA A 136 -20.92 -6.01 -0.83
C ALA A 136 -20.99 -6.64 -2.23
N ARG A 137 -19.89 -6.54 -2.97
CA ARG A 137 -19.64 -7.10 -4.29
C ARG A 137 -18.41 -7.99 -4.22
N CYS A 138 -18.62 -9.28 -3.94
CA CYS A 138 -17.56 -10.29 -3.92
C CYS A 138 -16.71 -10.24 -5.21
N GLN A 139 -15.47 -9.73 -5.12
CA GLN A 139 -14.62 -9.43 -6.27
C GLN A 139 -13.11 -9.50 -5.96
N CYS A 140 -12.29 -9.54 -7.01
CA CYS A 140 -10.83 -9.38 -6.93
C CYS A 140 -10.49 -7.91 -7.25
N HIS A 141 -10.17 -7.08 -6.25
CA HIS A 141 -9.91 -5.64 -6.48
C HIS A 141 -8.57 -5.45 -7.20
N GLY A 142 -8.53 -4.85 -8.38
CA GLY A 142 -7.26 -4.57 -9.07
C GLY A 142 -6.60 -5.76 -9.78
N GLY A 143 -7.19 -6.97 -9.75
CA GLY A 143 -6.74 -8.10 -10.58
C GLY A 143 -6.55 -9.41 -9.82
N CYS A 144 -5.77 -10.34 -10.37
CA CYS A 144 -5.57 -11.66 -9.77
C CYS A 144 -4.46 -11.71 -8.71
N ASP A 145 -3.61 -10.69 -8.68
CA ASP A 145 -2.49 -10.56 -7.74
C ASP A 145 -2.90 -9.92 -6.41
N THR A 146 -4.18 -9.57 -6.27
CA THR A 146 -4.81 -9.09 -5.03
C THR A 146 -5.75 -10.15 -4.49
N ARG A 147 -6.00 -10.13 -3.19
CA ARG A 147 -6.97 -11.02 -2.54
C ARG A 147 -8.40 -10.60 -2.86
N LYS A 148 -9.32 -11.54 -2.65
CA LYS A 148 -10.74 -11.25 -2.73
C LYS A 148 -11.18 -10.40 -1.54
N SER A 149 -12.03 -9.42 -1.78
CA SER A 149 -12.76 -8.69 -0.75
C SER A 149 -14.23 -9.10 -0.79
N GLU A 150 -14.96 -8.86 0.30
CA GLU A 150 -16.43 -8.87 0.33
C GLU A 150 -17.11 -10.22 0.01
N CYS A 151 -16.33 -11.29 -0.17
CA CYS A 151 -16.80 -12.64 -0.45
C CYS A 151 -17.01 -13.47 0.82
N THR A 152 -16.18 -13.21 1.82
CA THR A 152 -15.98 -14.13 2.92
C THR A 152 -17.00 -13.83 4.02
N ARG A 153 -17.88 -14.81 4.29
CA ARG A 153 -18.99 -14.68 5.24
C ARG A 153 -18.72 -15.55 6.46
N PHE A 154 -17.85 -15.08 7.34
CA PHE A 154 -17.65 -15.67 8.65
C PHE A 154 -17.36 -14.56 9.66
N ARG A 155 -17.48 -14.88 10.96
CA ARG A 155 -16.95 -14.07 12.05
C ARG A 155 -16.09 -14.94 12.95
N TYR A 156 -14.80 -14.65 13.12
CA TYR A 156 -14.00 -15.27 14.19
C TYR A 156 -14.40 -14.58 15.50
N GLY A 157 -15.58 -14.96 15.99
CA GLY A 157 -16.37 -14.14 16.92
C GLY A 157 -15.80 -14.00 18.33
N GLN A 158 -15.57 -12.75 18.74
CA GLN A 158 -15.32 -12.30 20.11
C GLN A 158 -15.62 -10.79 20.27
N CYS A 159 -16.13 -10.11 19.24
CA CYS A 159 -16.52 -8.69 19.26
C CYS A 159 -17.94 -8.52 18.71
N ASN A 160 -18.72 -7.58 19.25
CA ASN A 160 -20.04 -7.18 18.71
C ASN A 160 -20.94 -8.39 18.37
N GLN A 161 -20.99 -9.38 19.27
CA GLN A 161 -21.63 -10.67 18.99
C GLN A 161 -23.16 -10.59 18.94
N ASP A 162 -23.71 -9.52 19.50
CA ASP A 162 -25.11 -9.11 19.54
C ASP A 162 -25.58 -8.45 18.23
N LEU A 163 -24.66 -8.00 17.38
CA LEU A 163 -24.98 -7.33 16.12
C LEU A 163 -25.04 -8.31 14.94
N CYS A 164 -25.90 -7.96 13.98
CA CYS A 164 -25.93 -8.58 12.67
C CYS A 164 -24.78 -8.04 11.83
N VAL A 165 -24.03 -8.93 11.17
CA VAL A 165 -22.93 -8.50 10.31
C VAL A 165 -23.02 -9.09 8.90
N GLY A 166 -22.53 -8.31 7.95
CA GLY A 166 -22.37 -8.68 6.56
C GLY A 166 -21.10 -9.50 6.29
N PRO A 167 -20.73 -9.66 5.01
CA PRO A 167 -19.45 -10.24 4.65
C PRO A 167 -18.27 -9.36 5.13
N LEU A 168 -17.10 -9.99 5.23
CA LEU A 168 -15.83 -9.36 5.56
C LEU A 168 -15.41 -8.41 4.42
N LYS A 169 -15.32 -7.11 4.70
CA LYS A 169 -14.82 -6.10 3.75
C LYS A 169 -13.31 -6.23 3.61
N CYS A 170 -12.60 -6.06 4.72
CA CYS A 170 -11.15 -6.16 4.80
C CYS A 170 -10.73 -6.51 6.24
N ARG A 171 -9.43 -6.77 6.43
CA ARG A 171 -8.84 -7.04 7.75
C ARG A 171 -7.88 -5.95 8.17
N ILE A 172 -7.80 -5.71 9.45
CA ILE A 172 -6.79 -4.84 10.03
C ILE A 172 -5.81 -5.67 10.86
N VAL A 173 -4.57 -5.18 10.96
CA VAL A 173 -3.54 -5.75 11.82
C VAL A 173 -3.10 -4.69 12.82
N THR A 174 -3.10 -5.03 14.11
CA THR A 174 -2.76 -4.10 15.17
C THR A 174 -1.86 -4.74 16.21
N CYS A 175 -1.04 -3.92 16.85
CA CYS A 175 -0.28 -4.27 18.05
C CYS A 175 -1.08 -3.98 19.34
N VAL A 176 -2.17 -3.20 19.23
CA VAL A 176 -3.02 -2.84 20.36
C VAL A 176 -4.17 -3.86 20.48
N PRO A 177 -4.35 -4.50 21.65
CA PRO A 177 -5.43 -5.44 21.84
C PRO A 177 -6.82 -4.84 21.54
N PRO A 178 -7.70 -5.55 20.81
CA PRO A 178 -9.02 -5.04 20.39
C PRO A 178 -9.89 -4.50 21.55
N TRP A 179 -9.90 -5.19 22.67
CA TRP A 179 -10.70 -4.85 23.85
C TRP A 179 -10.25 -3.57 24.59
N LYS A 180 -9.12 -2.97 24.20
CA LYS A 180 -8.71 -1.68 24.77
C LYS A 180 -9.46 -0.50 24.17
N TRP A 181 -10.05 -0.67 22.99
CA TRP A 181 -10.70 0.41 22.24
C TRP A 181 -12.14 0.09 21.84
N ASP A 182 -12.49 -1.19 21.69
CA ASP A 182 -13.89 -1.63 21.57
C ASP A 182 -14.27 -2.50 22.78
N PRO A 183 -15.10 -2.00 23.71
CA PRO A 183 -15.53 -2.76 24.88
C PRO A 183 -16.43 -3.96 24.53
N ALA A 184 -16.99 -4.02 23.31
CA ALA A 184 -17.72 -5.18 22.83
C ALA A 184 -16.79 -6.37 22.51
N CYS A 185 -15.47 -6.15 22.45
CA CYS A 185 -14.48 -7.19 22.27
C CYS A 185 -14.07 -7.87 23.58
N ALA A 186 -14.06 -9.20 23.59
CA ALA A 186 -13.58 -9.99 24.71
C ALA A 186 -12.04 -9.96 24.84
N THR A 187 -11.55 -10.22 26.06
CA THR A 187 -10.12 -10.23 26.41
C THR A 187 -9.38 -11.52 26.05
N SER A 188 -10.12 -12.61 25.79
CA SER A 188 -9.56 -13.89 25.36
C SER A 188 -9.76 -14.06 23.85
N PRO A 189 -8.74 -14.44 23.07
CA PRO A 189 -8.91 -14.67 21.64
C PRO A 189 -9.76 -15.90 21.35
N VAL A 190 -10.41 -15.86 20.19
CA VAL A 190 -11.08 -17.02 19.59
C VAL A 190 -10.06 -18.07 19.14
N LEU A 191 -8.91 -17.62 18.66
CA LEU A 191 -7.90 -18.47 18.05
C LEU A 191 -6.49 -17.92 18.27
N TYR A 192 -5.55 -18.85 18.41
CA TYR A 192 -4.11 -18.60 18.34
C TYR A 192 -3.57 -19.20 17.04
N SER A 193 -3.04 -18.37 16.14
CA SER A 193 -2.57 -18.82 14.83
C SER A 193 -1.21 -18.23 14.48
N GLN A 194 -0.14 -18.97 14.82
CA GLN A 194 1.22 -18.52 14.49
C GLN A 194 1.52 -18.63 12.99
N SER A 195 0.72 -19.37 12.22
CA SER A 195 0.85 -19.41 10.76
C SER A 195 0.55 -18.07 10.10
N THR A 196 -0.26 -17.20 10.74
CA THR A 196 -0.56 -15.86 10.20
C THR A 196 0.40 -14.80 10.75
N ARG A 197 1.45 -15.12 11.51
CA ARG A 197 2.30 -14.08 12.13
C ARG A 197 3.03 -13.16 11.14
N PHE A 198 3.34 -13.68 9.94
CA PHE A 198 3.94 -12.95 8.82
C PHE A 198 2.93 -12.70 7.70
N HIS A 199 1.66 -12.52 8.06
CA HIS A 199 0.61 -12.32 7.08
C HIS A 199 0.37 -10.83 6.88
N ASP A 200 0.93 -10.31 5.80
CA ASP A 200 0.84 -8.93 5.36
C ASP A 200 0.63 -8.89 3.84
N ARG A 201 -0.06 -7.85 3.33
CA ARG A 201 -0.26 -7.57 1.90
C ARG A 201 -0.58 -6.09 1.66
N PRO A 202 -0.44 -5.61 0.40
CA PRO A 202 -0.99 -4.32 -0.03
C PRO A 202 -2.47 -4.22 0.33
N CYS A 203 -2.93 -3.00 0.57
CA CYS A 203 -4.22 -2.78 1.16
C CYS A 203 -5.34 -2.53 0.13
N LEU A 204 -6.59 -2.69 0.56
CA LEU A 204 -7.79 -2.42 -0.23
C LEU A 204 -7.96 -0.91 -0.43
N HIS A 205 -7.50 -0.39 -1.57
CA HIS A 205 -7.74 0.98 -2.01
C HIS A 205 -8.64 0.97 -3.26
N ASP A 206 -9.75 1.71 -3.23
CA ASP A 206 -10.67 1.85 -4.37
C ASP A 206 -10.28 3.02 -5.30
N GLY A 207 -9.06 3.54 -5.18
CA GLY A 207 -8.69 4.81 -5.79
C GLY A 207 -9.23 5.99 -4.99
N PHE A 208 -8.82 7.20 -5.35
CA PHE A 208 -9.44 8.43 -4.86
C PHE A 208 -10.44 8.94 -5.91
N THR A 209 -11.66 9.26 -5.48
CA THR A 209 -12.77 9.68 -6.35
C THR A 209 -12.54 11.05 -7.00
N ASP A 210 -11.70 11.88 -6.39
CA ASP A 210 -11.32 13.21 -6.84
C ASP A 210 -10.03 13.22 -7.66
N ILE A 211 -9.52 12.05 -8.06
CA ILE A 211 -8.36 11.93 -8.95
C ILE A 211 -8.85 11.46 -10.33
N PRO A 212 -8.85 12.34 -11.35
CA PRO A 212 -9.18 11.94 -12.71
C PRO A 212 -8.20 10.86 -13.20
N PRO A 213 -8.65 9.73 -13.78
CA PRO A 213 -7.75 8.63 -14.17
C PRO A 213 -6.66 8.97 -15.19
N LYS A 214 -6.77 10.12 -15.87
CA LYS A 214 -5.77 10.63 -16.84
C LYS A 214 -5.06 11.89 -16.35
N ALA A 215 -5.25 12.29 -15.09
CA ALA A 215 -4.48 13.37 -14.52
C ALA A 215 -3.00 12.96 -14.48
N LEU A 216 -2.13 13.91 -14.81
CA LEU A 216 -0.67 13.67 -14.85
C LEU A 216 -0.14 13.17 -13.48
N TYR A 217 -0.75 13.64 -12.40
CA TYR A 217 -0.41 13.26 -11.02
C TYR A 217 -1.07 11.96 -10.55
N ALA A 218 -1.98 11.33 -11.31
CA ALA A 218 -2.77 10.19 -10.82
C ALA A 218 -1.88 9.04 -10.33
N GLY A 219 -0.92 8.61 -11.15
CA GLY A 219 0.01 7.54 -10.75
C GLY A 219 0.92 7.92 -9.58
N ALA A 220 1.30 9.20 -9.45
CA ALA A 220 2.10 9.68 -8.32
C ALA A 220 1.30 9.67 -7.01
N VAL A 221 0.02 10.04 -7.08
CA VAL A 221 -0.91 10.00 -5.93
C VAL A 221 -1.16 8.56 -5.49
N GLU A 222 -1.43 7.66 -6.44
CA GLU A 222 -1.60 6.22 -6.17
C GLU A 222 -0.36 5.63 -5.52
N TRP A 223 0.84 5.92 -6.03
CA TRP A 223 2.11 5.50 -5.44
C TRP A 223 2.31 6.03 -4.02
N MET A 224 2.12 7.34 -3.79
CA MET A 224 2.26 7.90 -2.45
C MET A 224 1.30 7.26 -1.44
N ALA A 225 0.08 6.94 -1.88
CA ALA A 225 -0.90 6.28 -1.04
C ALA A 225 -0.56 4.80 -0.78
N SER A 226 -0.07 4.07 -1.80
CA SER A 226 0.31 2.66 -1.65
C SER A 226 1.53 2.47 -0.75
N GLU A 227 2.48 3.41 -0.80
CA GLU A 227 3.67 3.44 0.05
C GLU A 227 3.39 4.03 1.44
N GLY A 228 2.16 4.49 1.71
CA GLY A 228 1.78 5.10 2.99
C GLY A 228 2.43 6.47 3.26
N ILE A 229 3.01 7.10 2.25
CA ILE A 229 3.67 8.41 2.33
C ILE A 229 2.63 9.51 2.58
N ALA A 230 1.56 9.51 1.77
CA ALA A 230 0.42 10.40 1.96
C ALA A 230 -0.85 9.60 2.29
N VAL A 231 -1.67 10.18 3.16
CA VAL A 231 -3.02 9.71 3.43
C VAL A 231 -4.00 10.72 2.82
N GLY A 232 -5.10 10.25 2.24
CA GLY A 232 -6.21 11.10 1.82
C GLY A 232 -6.86 11.83 3.01
N PHE A 233 -7.67 12.85 2.71
CA PHE A 233 -8.52 13.49 3.72
C PHE A 233 -9.61 12.54 4.23
N THR A 234 -10.10 11.69 3.33
CA THR A 234 -10.96 10.54 3.63
C THR A 234 -10.38 9.29 2.95
N ASP A 235 -11.07 8.16 3.06
CA ASP A 235 -10.67 6.93 2.38
C ASP A 235 -10.78 7.02 0.85
N ASP A 236 -11.57 7.98 0.34
CA ASP A 236 -11.90 8.15 -1.08
C ASP A 236 -11.61 9.57 -1.62
N LEU A 237 -11.06 10.47 -0.81
CA LEU A 237 -10.71 11.85 -1.22
C LEU A 237 -9.23 12.15 -0.92
N PHE A 238 -8.46 12.51 -1.95
CA PHE A 238 -7.07 12.91 -1.79
C PHE A 238 -6.88 14.41 -1.54
N GLY A 239 -7.74 15.23 -2.15
CA GLY A 239 -7.65 16.69 -2.24
C GLY A 239 -6.45 17.16 -3.08
N PRO A 240 -6.38 16.87 -4.39
CA PRO A 240 -5.20 17.18 -5.22
C PRO A 240 -4.86 18.67 -5.24
N ASP A 241 -5.87 19.55 -5.23
CA ASP A 241 -5.69 21.00 -5.34
C ASP A 241 -5.46 21.68 -3.97
N GLU A 242 -5.56 20.94 -2.87
CA GLU A 242 -5.34 21.48 -1.53
C GLU A 242 -3.86 21.84 -1.32
N LEU A 243 -3.62 22.98 -0.70
CA LEU A 243 -2.27 23.46 -0.45
C LEU A 243 -1.64 22.70 0.71
N VAL A 244 -0.35 22.38 0.58
CA VAL A 244 0.39 21.59 1.56
C VAL A 244 1.05 22.51 2.58
N SER A 245 0.75 22.31 3.87
CA SER A 245 1.46 23.01 4.94
C SER A 245 2.88 22.48 5.11
N ARG A 246 3.79 23.30 5.68
CA ARG A 246 5.15 22.86 5.99
C ARG A 246 5.18 21.63 6.89
N GLY A 247 4.31 21.58 7.90
CA GLY A 247 4.15 20.40 8.77
C GLY A 247 3.73 19.14 7.99
N GLN A 248 2.76 19.26 7.08
CA GLN A 248 2.34 18.14 6.23
C GLN A 248 3.48 17.67 5.31
N PHE A 249 4.18 18.60 4.67
CA PHE A 249 5.30 18.28 3.78
C PHE A 249 6.42 17.56 4.54
N SER A 250 6.74 18.01 5.76
CA SER A 250 7.69 17.33 6.64
C SER A 250 7.28 15.90 6.94
N THR A 251 6.00 15.67 7.27
CA THR A 251 5.48 14.32 7.51
C THR A 251 5.60 13.43 6.28
N PHE A 252 5.38 13.95 5.07
CA PHE A 252 5.56 13.16 3.84
C PHE A 252 7.02 12.74 3.64
N LEU A 253 7.99 13.65 3.82
CA LEU A 253 9.41 13.29 3.68
C LEU A 253 9.87 12.29 4.74
N TRP A 254 9.38 12.45 5.97
CA TRP A 254 9.71 11.54 7.06
C TRP A 254 9.17 10.13 6.80
N ARG A 255 7.92 10.01 6.35
CA ARG A 255 7.32 8.73 5.94
C ARG A 255 8.02 8.10 4.74
N TYR A 256 8.29 8.91 3.72
CA TYR A 256 9.08 8.50 2.56
C TYR A 256 10.44 7.91 2.97
N SER A 257 11.04 8.43 4.04
CA SER A 257 12.33 7.97 4.58
C SER A 257 12.20 6.78 5.54
N GLY A 258 11.01 6.19 5.68
CA GLY A 258 10.75 5.03 6.53
C GLY A 258 10.49 5.36 8.00
N GLU A 259 10.02 6.58 8.31
CA GLU A 259 9.69 7.04 9.66
C GLU A 259 10.83 6.85 10.69
N PRO A 260 12.07 7.27 10.38
CA PRO A 260 13.21 7.10 11.28
C PRO A 260 13.00 7.84 12.61
N LEU A 261 13.55 7.28 13.69
CA LEU A 261 13.55 7.94 14.99
C LEU A 261 14.31 9.27 14.91
N ALA A 262 13.84 10.26 15.67
CA ALA A 262 14.38 11.61 15.72
C ALA A 262 14.73 12.01 17.15
N LEU A 263 15.50 13.08 17.31
CA LEU A 263 15.74 13.74 18.59
C LEU A 263 14.44 14.21 19.28
N ASP A 264 14.49 14.34 20.61
CA ASP A 264 13.36 14.81 21.44
C ASP A 264 13.03 16.31 21.21
N SER A 265 13.86 17.06 20.48
CA SER A 265 13.67 18.50 20.25
C SER A 265 14.12 18.94 18.87
N ASP A 266 13.29 19.78 18.23
CA ASP A 266 13.54 20.42 16.94
C ASP A 266 14.15 21.84 17.05
N GLY A 267 14.21 22.40 18.26
CA GLY A 267 14.75 23.74 18.52
C GLY A 267 13.83 24.90 18.09
N PHE A 268 12.55 24.65 17.82
CA PHE A 268 11.57 25.65 17.43
C PHE A 268 10.51 25.86 18.54
N ASP A 269 10.18 27.13 18.80
CA ASP A 269 9.19 27.51 19.82
C ASP A 269 7.75 27.29 19.34
N ASP A 270 7.55 27.16 18.03
CA ASP A 270 6.22 27.04 17.40
C ASP A 270 5.91 25.62 16.86
N VAL A 271 6.66 24.63 17.32
CA VAL A 271 6.36 23.21 17.10
C VAL A 271 5.92 22.60 18.43
N ASP A 272 4.63 22.27 18.54
CA ASP A 272 4.11 21.54 19.69
C ASP A 272 4.66 20.09 19.66
N PRO A 273 5.34 19.60 20.71
CA PRO A 273 5.89 18.24 20.74
C PRO A 273 4.85 17.12 20.56
N SER A 274 3.57 17.42 20.81
CA SER A 274 2.46 16.49 20.61
C SER A 274 1.83 16.56 19.21
N ALA A 275 2.25 17.50 18.36
CA ALA A 275 1.73 17.62 17.01
C ALA A 275 2.15 16.45 16.13
N TYR A 276 1.28 16.05 15.19
CA TYR A 276 1.54 14.92 14.28
C TYR A 276 2.81 15.07 13.43
N TYR A 277 3.31 16.29 13.24
CA TYR A 277 4.50 16.61 12.47
C TYR A 277 5.76 16.80 13.33
N ALA A 278 5.67 16.80 14.66
CA ALA A 278 6.79 17.15 15.54
C ALA A 278 8.03 16.27 15.30
N HIS A 279 7.85 14.95 15.29
CA HIS A 279 8.96 14.01 15.02
C HIS A 279 9.54 14.19 13.61
N ALA A 280 8.69 14.47 12.63
CA ALA A 280 9.14 14.70 11.26
C ALA A 280 9.99 15.98 11.16
N VAL A 281 9.60 17.04 11.86
CA VAL A 281 10.37 18.30 11.91
C VAL A 281 11.70 18.08 12.64
N ALA A 282 11.71 17.42 13.79
CA ALA A 282 12.93 17.11 14.53
C ALA A 282 13.92 16.29 13.68
N TRP A 283 13.41 15.27 12.96
CA TRP A 283 14.23 14.48 12.04
C TRP A 283 14.82 15.32 10.90
N MET A 284 14.02 16.22 10.31
CA MET A 284 14.49 17.11 9.25
C MET A 284 15.57 18.09 9.75
N VAL A 285 15.51 18.53 11.01
CA VAL A 285 16.54 19.37 11.63
C VAL A 285 17.83 18.57 11.82
N GLU A 286 17.72 17.37 12.41
CA GLU A 286 18.85 16.47 12.65
C GLU A 286 19.61 16.13 11.36
N ASN A 287 18.89 15.98 10.25
CA ASN A 287 19.46 15.66 8.93
C ASN A 287 19.77 16.90 8.08
N ALA A 288 19.76 18.11 8.68
CA ALA A 288 20.04 19.38 8.00
C ALA A 288 19.16 19.66 6.76
N ILE A 289 17.96 19.07 6.70
CA ILE A 289 16.98 19.30 5.63
C ILE A 289 16.30 20.66 5.83
N THR A 290 16.06 21.06 7.08
CA THR A 290 15.48 22.36 7.43
C THR A 290 16.27 23.05 8.54
N ALA A 291 16.35 24.37 8.47
CA ALA A 291 16.86 25.25 9.53
C ALA A 291 15.75 26.17 10.09
N GLY A 292 14.49 25.93 9.72
CA GLY A 292 13.37 26.82 10.02
C GLY A 292 13.26 27.99 9.05
N ARG A 293 12.32 28.90 9.32
CA ARG A 293 12.13 30.16 8.57
C ARG A 293 12.86 31.34 9.23
N ALA A 294 13.05 31.27 10.53
CA ALA A 294 13.75 32.25 11.34
C ALA A 294 14.31 31.56 12.59
N PRO A 295 15.24 32.20 13.34
CA PRO A 295 15.72 31.65 14.60
C PRO A 295 14.56 31.28 15.53
N GLY A 296 14.53 30.02 15.99
CA GLY A 296 13.48 29.49 16.86
C GLY A 296 12.10 29.32 16.20
N ARG A 297 11.96 29.48 14.88
CA ARG A 297 10.65 29.42 14.21
C ARG A 297 10.60 28.54 12.95
N PHE A 298 9.71 27.56 12.94
CA PHE A 298 9.47 26.66 11.81
C PHE A 298 8.27 27.04 10.94
N ASP A 299 7.21 27.59 11.54
CA ASP A 299 5.97 28.02 10.89
C ASP A 299 5.15 26.86 10.25
N PRO A 300 4.76 25.82 11.02
CA PRO A 300 4.24 24.55 10.49
C PRO A 300 2.89 24.65 9.76
N SER A 301 2.08 25.66 10.08
CA SER A 301 0.77 25.89 9.48
C SER A 301 0.82 26.63 8.15
N SER A 302 1.95 27.28 7.85
CA SER A 302 2.11 27.99 6.58
C SER A 302 2.31 27.04 5.41
N ASN A 303 1.87 27.44 4.22
CA ASN A 303 2.05 26.63 3.03
C ASN A 303 3.51 26.57 2.60
N VAL A 304 3.95 25.39 2.16
CA VAL A 304 5.25 25.21 1.54
C VAL A 304 5.23 25.81 0.13
N SER A 305 6.24 26.61 -0.21
CA SER A 305 6.38 27.14 -1.57
C SER A 305 7.07 26.15 -2.51
N ARG A 306 6.93 26.35 -3.83
CA ARG A 306 7.62 25.53 -4.84
C ARG A 306 9.13 25.48 -4.60
N ALA A 307 9.75 26.63 -4.34
CA ALA A 307 11.18 26.71 -4.05
C ALA A 307 11.57 25.94 -2.78
N GLN A 308 10.76 26.03 -1.73
CA GLN A 308 10.99 25.30 -0.48
C GLN A 308 10.90 23.79 -0.67
N ALA A 309 9.89 23.31 -1.42
CA ALA A 309 9.73 21.89 -1.70
C ALA A 309 10.96 21.31 -2.44
N VAL A 310 11.46 22.02 -3.46
CA VAL A 310 12.65 21.61 -4.21
C VAL A 310 13.89 21.62 -3.32
N VAL A 311 14.09 22.65 -2.51
CA VAL A 311 15.25 22.73 -1.60
C VAL A 311 15.24 21.64 -0.54
N PHE A 312 14.08 21.27 -0.01
CA PHE A 312 13.99 20.16 0.94
C PHE A 312 14.36 18.82 0.29
N LEU A 313 13.91 18.55 -0.93
CA LEU A 313 14.30 17.33 -1.66
C LEU A 313 15.79 17.33 -2.04
N HIS A 314 16.32 18.48 -2.44
CA HIS A 314 17.74 18.64 -2.74
C HIS A 314 18.62 18.35 -1.51
N ARG A 315 18.23 18.87 -0.34
CA ARG A 315 18.92 18.59 0.92
C ARG A 315 18.75 17.14 1.35
N LEU A 316 17.57 16.54 1.15
CA LEU A 316 17.34 15.11 1.38
C LEU A 316 18.29 14.24 0.53
N ALA A 317 18.62 14.66 -0.69
CA ALA A 317 19.61 14.02 -1.56
C ALA A 317 21.08 14.30 -1.17
N GLY A 318 21.34 15.03 -0.08
CA GLY A 318 22.69 15.40 0.34
C GLY A 318 23.25 16.65 -0.33
N SER A 319 22.38 17.50 -0.90
CA SER A 319 22.74 18.76 -1.59
C SER A 319 23.78 18.60 -2.71
N PRO A 320 23.59 17.66 -3.67
CA PRO A 320 24.49 17.52 -4.82
C PRO A 320 24.59 18.81 -5.65
N PRO A 321 25.70 19.08 -6.34
CA PRO A 321 25.77 20.21 -7.26
C PRO A 321 24.72 20.08 -8.37
N GLY A 322 24.30 21.20 -8.93
CA GLY A 322 23.40 21.27 -10.07
C GLY A 322 23.92 22.27 -11.07
N ASP A 323 24.12 21.83 -12.31
CA ASP A 323 24.80 22.62 -13.34
C ASP A 323 23.88 23.01 -14.51
N ALA A 324 22.58 22.69 -14.42
CA ALA A 324 21.62 23.06 -15.45
C ALA A 324 21.46 24.58 -15.56
N GLU A 325 21.39 25.06 -16.80
CA GLU A 325 21.04 26.44 -17.10
C GLU A 325 19.59 26.72 -16.69
N ILE A 326 19.36 27.86 -16.03
CA ILE A 326 18.04 28.25 -15.55
C ILE A 326 17.49 29.38 -16.41
N GLU A 327 16.50 29.06 -17.22
CA GLU A 327 15.90 29.97 -18.21
C GLU A 327 14.64 30.70 -17.70
N PHE A 328 14.24 30.47 -16.44
CA PHE A 328 13.04 31.11 -15.87
C PHE A 328 13.25 32.60 -15.64
N SER A 329 12.37 33.42 -16.23
CA SER A 329 12.45 34.89 -16.18
C SER A 329 12.28 35.48 -14.78
N ASP A 330 11.67 34.74 -13.86
CA ASP A 330 11.42 35.13 -12.47
C ASP A 330 12.41 34.52 -11.47
N VAL A 331 13.51 33.91 -11.94
CA VAL A 331 14.58 33.37 -11.08
C VAL A 331 15.88 34.13 -11.30
N GLY A 332 16.22 35.01 -10.36
CA GLY A 332 17.49 35.74 -10.37
C GLY A 332 18.71 34.85 -10.13
N GLU A 333 19.90 35.34 -10.53
CA GLU A 333 21.19 34.64 -10.32
C GLU A 333 21.52 34.42 -8.83
N ASP A 334 21.11 35.34 -7.96
CA ASP A 334 21.37 35.27 -6.51
C ASP A 334 20.24 34.56 -5.73
N ALA A 335 19.33 33.87 -6.41
CA ALA A 335 18.21 33.19 -5.75
C ALA A 335 18.73 32.08 -4.83
N TRP A 336 18.30 32.10 -3.56
CA TRP A 336 18.75 31.16 -2.53
C TRP A 336 18.46 29.67 -2.84
N PHE A 337 17.50 29.40 -3.73
CA PHE A 337 17.12 28.07 -4.19
C PHE A 337 17.73 27.68 -5.54
N ARG A 338 18.53 28.56 -6.17
CA ARG A 338 19.00 28.41 -7.55
C ARG A 338 19.75 27.09 -7.77
N GLY A 339 20.68 26.73 -6.89
CA GLY A 339 21.43 25.47 -7.01
C GLY A 339 20.56 24.22 -6.88
N ALA A 340 19.58 24.24 -5.97
CA ALA A 340 18.62 23.15 -5.82
C ALA A 340 17.71 23.02 -7.06
N LEU A 341 17.30 24.15 -7.63
CA LEU A 341 16.51 24.20 -8.86
C LEU A 341 17.31 23.68 -10.06
N ALA A 342 18.57 24.10 -10.24
CA ALA A 342 19.45 23.61 -11.29
C ALA A 342 19.61 22.09 -11.21
N TRP A 343 19.89 21.55 -10.01
CA TRP A 343 19.97 20.10 -9.80
C TRP A 343 18.64 19.40 -10.12
N GLY A 344 17.52 19.97 -9.67
CA GLY A 344 16.20 19.41 -9.90
C GLY A 344 15.80 19.39 -11.38
N ILE A 345 16.23 20.38 -12.17
CA ILE A 345 16.06 20.40 -13.63
C ILE A 345 16.95 19.33 -14.28
N GLU A 346 18.23 19.27 -13.92
CA GLU A 346 19.20 18.30 -14.46
C GLU A 346 18.75 16.84 -14.27
N LYS A 347 18.08 16.54 -13.14
CA LYS A 347 17.57 15.19 -12.83
C LYS A 347 16.14 14.93 -13.33
N ASP A 348 15.54 15.86 -14.08
CA ASP A 348 14.13 15.79 -14.49
C ASP A 348 13.13 15.65 -13.32
N ILE A 349 13.48 16.15 -12.15
CA ILE A 349 12.62 16.11 -10.94
C ILE A 349 11.61 17.25 -10.99
N VAL A 350 12.07 18.45 -11.31
CA VAL A 350 11.23 19.66 -11.35
C VAL A 350 10.46 19.68 -12.66
N TRP A 351 9.13 19.64 -12.58
CA TRP A 351 8.25 19.63 -13.73
C TRP A 351 7.05 20.54 -13.53
N TRP A 352 7.33 21.83 -13.42
CA TRP A 352 6.33 22.87 -13.26
C TRP A 352 6.34 23.65 -14.57
N THR A 353 5.25 23.55 -15.34
CA THR A 353 5.20 24.07 -16.70
C THR A 353 4.31 25.29 -16.78
N ASP A 354 4.91 26.46 -16.59
CA ASP A 354 4.77 27.57 -17.53
C ASP A 354 6.18 27.80 -18.08
N LEU A 355 6.37 27.76 -19.40
CA LEU A 355 7.71 27.68 -20.03
C LEU A 355 8.60 28.91 -19.73
N ASP A 356 8.07 29.99 -19.18
CA ASP A 356 8.80 31.22 -18.90
C ASP A 356 8.96 31.58 -17.41
N ARG A 357 8.27 30.88 -16.48
CA ARG A 357 8.23 31.23 -15.05
C ARG A 357 8.20 30.01 -14.13
N PHE A 358 9.04 30.04 -13.09
CA PHE A 358 9.07 29.01 -12.05
C PHE A 358 7.98 29.23 -10.99
N GLY A 359 7.73 30.49 -10.60
CA GLY A 359 6.79 30.82 -9.53
C GLY A 359 7.28 30.36 -8.15
N ALA A 360 8.51 30.71 -7.78
CA ALA A 360 9.20 30.25 -6.57
C ALA A 360 8.39 30.35 -5.26
N ASP A 361 7.61 31.42 -5.11
CA ASP A 361 6.84 31.73 -3.91
C ASP A 361 5.40 31.20 -3.95
N LEU A 362 4.97 30.61 -5.07
CA LEU A 362 3.64 30.01 -5.16
C LEU A 362 3.54 28.81 -4.19
N PRO A 363 2.43 28.66 -3.46
CA PRO A 363 2.23 27.51 -2.62
C PRO A 363 2.07 26.24 -3.47
N ALA A 364 2.61 25.12 -2.98
CA ALA A 364 2.49 23.82 -3.65
C ALA A 364 1.18 23.14 -3.25
N SER A 365 0.45 22.62 -4.25
CA SER A 365 -0.70 21.74 -4.02
C SER A 365 -0.23 20.32 -3.67
N ARG A 366 -1.14 19.50 -3.14
CA ARG A 366 -0.87 18.07 -2.86
C ARG A 366 -0.53 17.30 -4.13
N ALA A 367 -1.17 17.62 -5.26
CA ALA A 367 -0.83 17.05 -6.55
C ALA A 367 0.59 17.41 -7.00
N ASP A 368 1.01 18.67 -6.80
CA ASP A 368 2.35 19.11 -7.13
C ASP A 368 3.41 18.37 -6.29
N VAL A 369 3.17 18.28 -4.97
CA VAL A 369 4.05 17.55 -4.05
C VAL A 369 4.14 16.08 -4.41
N ALA A 370 3.01 15.46 -4.80
CA ALA A 370 2.99 14.07 -5.23
C ALA A 370 3.83 13.83 -6.48
N LEU A 371 3.64 14.65 -7.51
CA LEU A 371 4.45 14.59 -8.73
C LEU A 371 5.94 14.79 -8.45
N LEU A 372 6.27 15.80 -7.65
CA LEU A 372 7.64 16.16 -7.33
C LEU A 372 8.36 15.03 -6.57
N LEU A 373 7.72 14.48 -5.53
CA LEU A 373 8.30 13.40 -4.73
C LEU A 373 8.39 12.08 -5.51
N HIS A 374 7.37 11.75 -6.31
CA HIS A 374 7.41 10.56 -7.14
C HIS A 374 8.51 10.63 -8.21
N ARG A 375 8.67 11.79 -8.85
CA ARG A 375 9.80 12.01 -9.77
C ARG A 375 11.14 11.93 -9.06
N TYR A 376 11.27 12.53 -7.88
CA TYR A 376 12.46 12.37 -7.04
C TYR A 376 12.79 10.89 -6.83
N HIS A 377 11.82 10.08 -6.43
CA HIS A 377 12.00 8.65 -6.19
C HIS A 377 12.47 7.91 -7.45
N LEU A 378 11.78 8.10 -8.57
CA LEU A 378 12.12 7.45 -9.86
C LEU A 378 13.45 7.91 -10.46
N ARG A 379 13.97 9.08 -10.07
CA ARG A 379 15.20 9.64 -10.66
C ARG A 379 16.43 9.45 -9.78
N THR A 380 16.25 9.26 -8.49
CA THR A 380 17.36 9.19 -7.53
C THR A 380 17.49 7.84 -6.84
N VAL A 381 16.40 7.10 -6.65
CA VAL A 381 16.40 5.82 -5.93
C VAL A 381 16.29 4.65 -6.90
N ASP A 382 15.30 4.69 -7.80
CA ASP A 382 15.05 3.65 -8.80
C ASP A 382 15.15 4.22 -10.23
N PRO A 383 16.36 4.61 -10.68
CA PRO A 383 16.52 5.15 -12.02
C PRO A 383 16.07 4.12 -13.06
N PRO A 384 15.30 4.52 -14.10
CA PRO A 384 14.96 3.60 -15.17
C PRO A 384 16.24 3.04 -15.78
N ALA A 385 16.29 1.72 -15.99
CA ALA A 385 17.40 1.07 -16.68
C ALA A 385 17.65 1.84 -17.98
N GLN A 386 18.84 2.41 -18.14
CA GLN A 386 19.17 3.20 -19.32
C GLN A 386 18.91 2.33 -20.55
N GLU A 387 18.00 2.77 -21.42
CA GLU A 387 17.91 2.25 -22.78
C GLU A 387 19.30 2.48 -23.38
N GLN A 388 20.06 1.39 -23.55
CA GLN A 388 21.26 1.42 -24.35
C GLN A 388 20.82 1.88 -25.73
N GLU A 389 21.17 3.12 -26.09
CA GLU A 389 21.09 3.58 -27.47
C GLU A 389 21.77 2.51 -28.32
N ALA A 390 20.98 1.82 -29.14
CA ALA A 390 21.50 0.90 -30.12
C ALA A 390 22.53 1.68 -30.96
N PRO A 391 23.73 1.14 -31.20
CA PRO A 391 24.73 1.84 -31.99
C PRO A 391 24.12 2.19 -33.36
N PRO A 392 24.50 3.35 -33.94
CA PRO A 392 23.93 3.81 -35.20
C PRO A 392 24.09 2.71 -36.23
N GLN A 393 22.97 2.32 -36.84
CA GLN A 393 23.00 1.40 -37.98
C GLN A 393 23.61 2.15 -39.15
N ASP A 394 24.91 1.95 -39.35
CA ASP A 394 25.61 2.33 -40.56
C ASP A 394 24.90 1.67 -41.75
N SER A 395 24.13 2.48 -42.47
CA SER A 395 23.50 2.09 -43.73
C SER A 395 24.52 2.20 -44.85
N GLU A 396 25.52 1.32 -44.84
CA GLU A 396 26.30 1.06 -46.05
C GLU A 396 25.40 0.31 -47.04
N THR A 397 24.90 1.04 -48.02
CA THR A 397 24.30 0.49 -49.23
C THR A 397 25.44 -0.04 -50.12
N PRO A 398 25.45 -1.33 -50.52
CA PRO A 398 26.42 -1.81 -51.48
C PRO A 398 26.04 -1.30 -52.87
N ASP A 399 26.93 -0.50 -53.45
CA ASP A 399 26.90 -0.06 -54.85
C ASP A 399 26.75 -1.29 -55.78
N SER A 400 25.69 -1.31 -56.59
CA SER A 400 25.52 -2.27 -57.68
C SER A 400 26.39 -1.86 -58.87
N PRO A 401 27.22 -2.75 -59.45
CA PRO A 401 28.04 -2.38 -60.59
C PRO A 401 27.18 -2.26 -61.85
N ALA A 402 27.32 -1.12 -62.52
CA ALA A 402 26.75 -0.85 -63.83
C ALA A 402 27.20 -1.87 -64.86
N VAL A 403 26.23 -2.50 -65.53
CA VAL A 403 26.45 -3.27 -66.77
C VAL A 403 26.24 -2.30 -67.94
N ALA A 404 27.32 -1.99 -68.67
CA ALA A 404 27.23 -1.42 -70.00
C ALA A 404 28.40 -1.92 -70.88
N ARG A 405 28.05 -2.84 -71.79
CA ARG A 405 28.65 -3.19 -73.09
C ARG A 405 30.11 -3.57 -73.19
#